data_AF-A0A5C4VWN8-F1
#
_entry.id   AF-A0A5C4VWN8-F1
#
_cell.length_a   1.000
_cell.length_b   1.000
_cell.length_c   1.000
_cell.angle_alpha   90.00
_cell.angle_beta   90.00
_cell.angle_gamma   90.00
#
_symmetry.space_group_name_H-M   'P 1'
#
loop_
_entity.id
_entity.type
_entity.pdbx_description
1 polymer ?
#
loop_
_entity_poly.entity_id
_entity_poly.type
_entity_poly.pdbx_seq_one_letter_code
_entity_poly.pdbx_strand_id
1 'polypeptide(L)'
;MSDEQWLREGLSEAVPAPPAAPDRAAGARVKARRARRTTILAAGCTAASVVLVAGGMALLGGSRATPDGATDRGPTAPGVTGCPAEPVDTRTQAGPDHIPDGAISVRLCRGFGGAIEVPDDALVSGVDEIAAAINGLAAPGPNVLCTGELGPGYQLVFAYADGTTQVAAGELYGCRPVVVNGTERLGADAPWKRFIDLLRAQRSGATPPATLDHTAIDCDQAGRVPTLGRPQELAVAAICVEDTLNSGVWLRADISSADLATLLTDMAANTERNAAYVDCDPGRLPRIVGFTSWGDRIDIRAGCGNGRFATDPDDHSVWSPGPEAAAIIDRLVGEAR
;
A
#
# COMPACT_ATOMS: atom_id res chain seq x y z
N MET A 1 0.69 19.98 55.92
CA MET A 1 1.03 19.13 54.78
C MET A 1 -0.28 18.88 54.05
N SER A 2 -0.37 19.20 52.76
CA SER A 2 -1.57 18.93 51.97
C SER A 2 -1.47 17.58 51.25
N ASP A 3 -2.61 17.02 50.85
CA ASP A 3 -2.65 15.75 50.12
C ASP A 3 -1.86 15.81 48.79
N GLU A 4 -1.79 17.01 48.19
CA GLU A 4 -0.95 17.26 47.00
C GLU A 4 0.56 17.19 47.30
N GLN A 5 1.02 17.60 48.48
CA GLN A 5 2.42 17.40 48.88
C GLN A 5 2.72 15.92 49.06
N TRP A 6 1.84 15.20 49.77
CA TRP A 6 1.99 13.76 50.00
C TRP A 6 2.02 12.96 48.68
N LEU A 7 1.14 13.30 47.73
CA LEU A 7 1.17 12.71 46.38
C LEU A 7 2.46 13.03 45.62
N ARG A 8 2.96 14.28 45.66
CA ARG A 8 4.21 14.66 44.98
C ARG A 8 5.43 13.95 45.57
N GLU A 9 5.53 13.88 46.90
CA GLU A 9 6.65 13.21 47.59
C GLU A 9 6.60 11.69 47.37
N GLY A 10 5.45 11.05 47.59
CA GLY A 10 5.28 9.61 47.37
C GLY A 10 5.51 9.15 45.93
N LEU A 11 5.10 9.95 44.93
CA LEU A 11 5.42 9.67 43.53
C LEU A 11 6.91 9.88 43.21
N SER A 12 7.61 10.78 43.92
CA SER A 12 9.05 11.02 43.70
C SER A 12 9.93 9.88 44.24
N GLU A 13 9.52 9.23 45.33
CA GLU A 13 10.22 8.06 45.89
C GLU A 13 9.89 6.76 45.13
N ALA A 14 8.69 6.66 44.54
CA ALA A 14 8.24 5.48 43.81
C ALA A 14 8.83 5.32 42.40
N VAL A 15 9.43 6.37 41.83
CA VAL A 15 10.09 6.32 40.51
C VAL A 15 11.54 5.84 40.67
N PRO A 16 11.93 4.67 40.12
CA PRO A 16 13.31 4.22 40.17
C PRO A 16 14.21 5.21 39.44
N ALA A 17 15.40 5.50 40.01
CA ALA A 17 16.39 6.34 39.36
C ALA A 17 16.68 5.81 37.95
N PRO A 18 16.58 6.66 36.90
CA PRO A 18 16.71 6.18 35.53
C PRO A 18 18.10 5.57 35.31
N PRO A 19 18.21 4.42 34.61
CA PRO A 19 19.49 3.77 34.39
C PRO A 19 20.44 4.73 33.69
N ALA A 20 21.68 4.80 34.20
CA ALA A 20 22.69 5.73 33.71
C ALA A 20 22.79 5.66 32.18
N ALA A 21 22.44 6.77 31.52
CA ALA A 21 22.17 6.78 30.08
C ALA A 21 23.35 6.20 29.30
N PRO A 22 23.21 5.06 28.60
CA PRO A 22 24.32 4.45 27.90
C PRO A 22 24.83 5.41 26.83
N ASP A 23 26.15 5.67 26.82
CA ASP A 23 26.77 6.64 25.91
C ASP A 23 26.40 6.29 24.46
N ARG A 24 25.46 7.08 23.90
CA ARG A 24 24.96 6.90 22.53
C ARG A 24 26.09 7.06 21.51
N ALA A 25 27.12 7.86 21.81
CA ALA A 25 28.30 8.00 20.97
C ALA A 25 29.21 6.76 21.05
N ALA A 26 29.40 6.15 22.23
CA ALA A 26 30.08 4.84 22.34
C ALA A 26 29.33 3.75 21.57
N GLY A 27 28.00 3.65 21.72
CA GLY A 27 27.17 2.70 20.98
C GLY A 27 27.29 2.87 19.47
N ALA A 28 27.19 4.10 18.97
CA ALA A 28 27.37 4.43 17.56
C ALA A 28 28.78 4.06 17.05
N ARG A 29 29.84 4.38 17.81
CA ARG A 29 31.24 4.04 17.48
C ARG A 29 31.44 2.53 17.37
N VAL A 30 30.80 1.72 18.22
CA VAL A 30 30.86 0.24 18.13
C VAL A 30 30.11 -0.28 16.90
N LYS A 31 28.89 0.21 16.62
CA LYS A 31 28.10 -0.19 15.43
C LYS A 31 28.85 0.13 14.12
N ALA A 32 29.42 1.33 14.02
CA ALA A 32 30.22 1.76 12.87
C ALA A 32 31.50 0.93 12.67
N ARG A 33 32.20 0.56 13.75
CA ARG A 33 33.38 -0.33 13.69
C ARG A 33 33.04 -1.74 13.23
N ARG A 34 31.84 -2.26 13.55
CA ARG A 34 31.39 -3.59 13.12
C ARG A 34 31.06 -3.60 11.62
N ALA A 35 30.32 -2.61 11.13
CA ALA A 35 29.94 -2.49 9.72
C ALA A 35 31.15 -2.43 8.77
N ARG A 36 32.20 -1.68 9.13
CA ARG A 36 33.43 -1.57 8.32
C ARG A 36 34.24 -2.88 8.19
N ARG A 37 33.96 -3.91 8.99
CA ARG A 37 34.64 -5.21 8.89
C ARG A 37 33.96 -6.19 7.93
N THR A 38 32.66 -6.03 7.67
CA THR A 38 31.91 -6.93 6.78
C THR A 38 32.03 -6.58 5.30
N THR A 39 32.31 -5.32 4.95
CA THR A 39 32.33 -4.85 3.54
C THR A 39 33.53 -5.34 2.72
N ILE A 40 34.57 -5.91 3.35
CA ILE A 40 35.85 -6.25 2.68
C ILE A 40 35.83 -7.65 2.03
N LEU A 41 34.84 -8.50 2.34
CA LEU A 41 34.80 -9.90 1.90
C LEU A 41 33.83 -10.22 0.75
N ALA A 42 33.12 -9.22 0.21
CA ALA A 42 32.02 -9.41 -0.75
C ALA A 42 32.35 -8.88 -2.17
N ALA A 43 33.59 -9.06 -2.63
CA ALA A 43 34.06 -8.64 -3.96
C ALA A 43 34.64 -9.83 -4.73
N GLY A 44 33.78 -10.73 -5.21
CA GLY A 44 34.21 -11.92 -5.95
C GLY A 44 33.10 -12.60 -6.76
N CYS A 45 33.35 -12.70 -8.07
CA CYS A 45 32.77 -13.66 -9.02
C CYS A 45 31.24 -13.75 -9.20
N THR A 46 30.74 -13.14 -10.29
CA THR A 46 29.87 -13.84 -11.26
C THR A 46 30.10 -13.29 -12.66
N ALA A 47 30.04 -14.15 -13.69
CA ALA A 47 30.29 -13.79 -15.09
C ALA A 47 29.55 -14.77 -16.03
N ALA A 48 29.32 -14.33 -17.29
CA ALA A 48 28.63 -15.04 -18.38
C ALA A 48 27.10 -15.26 -18.14
N SER A 49 26.21 -14.72 -19.01
CA SER A 49 25.66 -15.34 -20.24
C SER A 49 24.57 -16.40 -19.94
N VAL A 50 23.54 -16.65 -20.75
CA VAL A 50 23.10 -16.15 -22.10
C VAL A 50 21.58 -15.76 -21.99
N VAL A 51 20.68 -15.60 -22.97
CA VAL A 51 20.54 -15.97 -24.40
C VAL A 51 19.75 -14.84 -25.14
N LEU A 52 19.94 -14.66 -26.45
CA LEU A 52 19.01 -13.91 -27.31
C LEU A 52 17.98 -14.85 -27.95
N VAL A 53 16.68 -14.60 -27.77
CA VAL A 53 15.61 -15.30 -28.52
C VAL A 53 14.84 -14.28 -29.36
N ALA A 54 15.16 -14.21 -30.65
CA ALA A 54 14.32 -13.55 -31.65
C ALA A 54 13.27 -14.56 -32.15
N GLY A 55 11.99 -14.19 -32.07
CA GLY A 55 10.88 -15.08 -32.42
C GLY A 55 9.65 -14.29 -32.87
N GLY A 56 9.68 -13.78 -34.10
CA GLY A 56 8.53 -13.08 -34.68
C GLY A 56 7.52 -14.05 -35.28
N MET A 57 6.23 -13.88 -34.94
CA MET A 57 5.12 -14.38 -35.74
C MET A 57 4.19 -13.23 -36.10
N ALA A 58 4.10 -12.90 -37.38
CA ALA A 58 3.05 -12.06 -37.91
C ALA A 58 1.89 -12.96 -38.36
N LEU A 59 0.68 -12.74 -37.82
CA LEU A 59 -0.54 -13.38 -38.30
C LEU A 59 -1.46 -12.32 -38.91
N LEU A 60 -1.36 -12.16 -40.22
CA LEU A 60 -2.38 -11.50 -41.03
C LEU A 60 -3.55 -12.47 -41.21
N GLY A 61 -4.67 -12.19 -40.55
CA GLY A 61 -5.85 -13.06 -40.55
C GLY A 61 -7.14 -12.28 -40.35
N GLY A 62 -7.53 -11.48 -41.34
CA GLY A 62 -8.76 -10.68 -41.27
C GLY A 62 -10.00 -11.44 -41.73
N SER A 63 -11.12 -11.23 -41.04
CA SER A 63 -12.47 -11.33 -41.61
C SER A 63 -13.47 -10.54 -40.77
N ARG A 64 -14.40 -9.85 -41.43
CA ARG A 64 -15.53 -9.19 -40.75
C ARG A 64 -16.57 -10.24 -40.37
N ALA A 65 -16.95 -10.27 -39.10
CA ALA A 65 -18.28 -10.66 -38.67
C ALA A 65 -18.81 -9.56 -37.75
N THR A 66 -19.99 -9.04 -38.05
CA THR A 66 -20.69 -8.08 -37.19
C THR A 66 -22.00 -8.75 -36.77
N PRO A 67 -22.05 -9.39 -35.59
CA PRO A 67 -23.30 -9.82 -35.01
C PRO A 67 -24.03 -8.59 -34.46
N ASP A 68 -25.33 -8.48 -34.70
CA ASP A 68 -26.17 -7.53 -33.98
C ASP A 68 -26.25 -7.95 -32.51
N GLY A 69 -25.42 -7.32 -31.68
CA GLY A 69 -25.37 -7.55 -30.25
C GLY A 69 -26.64 -7.03 -29.58
N ALA A 70 -27.62 -7.92 -29.39
CA ALA A 70 -28.64 -7.72 -28.38
C ALA A 70 -27.96 -7.41 -27.03
N THR A 71 -28.60 -6.60 -26.18
CA THR A 71 -28.07 -6.25 -24.86
C THR A 71 -28.20 -7.44 -23.90
N ASP A 72 -27.40 -8.46 -24.14
CA ASP A 72 -27.23 -9.61 -23.27
C ASP A 72 -26.54 -9.14 -21.98
N ARG A 73 -27.37 -8.89 -20.95
CA ARG A 73 -26.87 -8.75 -19.59
C ARG A 73 -26.47 -10.15 -19.14
N GLY A 74 -25.25 -10.54 -19.51
CA GLY A 74 -24.63 -11.78 -19.06
C GLY A 74 -24.81 -11.94 -17.55
N PRO A 75 -25.09 -13.16 -17.06
CA PRO A 75 -25.59 -13.36 -15.71
C PRO A 75 -24.63 -12.76 -14.68
N THR A 76 -25.13 -11.79 -13.91
CA THR A 76 -24.39 -11.18 -12.81
C THR A 76 -23.87 -12.27 -11.88
N ALA A 77 -22.54 -12.37 -11.74
CA ALA A 77 -21.91 -13.40 -10.94
C ALA A 77 -22.50 -13.40 -9.51
N PRO A 78 -23.03 -14.53 -9.02
CA PRO A 78 -23.70 -14.55 -7.72
C PRO A 78 -22.76 -14.18 -6.57
N GLY A 79 -23.23 -13.29 -5.68
CA GLY A 79 -22.73 -13.23 -4.30
C GLY A 79 -21.35 -12.59 -4.06
N VAL A 80 -20.90 -11.63 -4.87
CA VAL A 80 -19.79 -10.76 -4.44
C VAL A 80 -20.27 -9.84 -3.32
N THR A 81 -20.10 -10.26 -2.07
CA THR A 81 -20.53 -9.49 -0.90
C THR A 81 -19.74 -8.20 -0.79
N GLY A 82 -20.43 -7.10 -0.45
CA GLY A 82 -19.79 -5.81 -0.18
C GLY A 82 -18.93 -5.84 1.08
N CYS A 83 -18.04 -4.85 1.23
CA CYS A 83 -17.43 -4.61 2.54
C CYS A 83 -18.52 -4.22 3.57
N PRO A 84 -18.39 -4.63 4.83
CA PRO A 84 -19.29 -4.18 5.89
C PRO A 84 -19.15 -2.66 6.09
N ALA A 85 -20.25 -2.00 6.47
CA ALA A 85 -20.27 -0.55 6.65
C ALA A 85 -19.37 -0.07 7.80
N GLU A 86 -19.18 -0.91 8.82
CA GLU A 86 -18.21 -0.74 9.91
C GLU A 86 -17.34 -2.01 10.00
N PRO A 87 -16.06 -1.92 10.40
CA PRO A 87 -15.20 -3.10 10.55
C PRO A 87 -15.76 -4.10 11.57
N VAL A 88 -15.86 -5.38 11.20
CA VAL A 88 -16.33 -6.44 12.10
C VAL A 88 -15.26 -6.74 13.16
N ASP A 89 -15.61 -6.65 14.45
CA ASP A 89 -14.72 -7.12 15.52
C ASP A 89 -14.67 -8.66 15.55
N THR A 90 -13.70 -9.21 14.84
CA THR A 90 -13.40 -10.65 14.80
C THR A 90 -12.91 -11.21 16.14
N ARG A 91 -12.49 -10.39 17.13
CA ARG A 91 -12.11 -10.88 18.47
C ARG A 91 -13.31 -11.29 19.33
N THR A 92 -14.50 -10.76 19.03
CA THR A 92 -15.75 -11.10 19.75
C THR A 92 -16.67 -12.05 18.98
N GLN A 93 -16.35 -12.41 17.73
CA GLN A 93 -17.15 -13.39 16.97
C GLN A 93 -16.89 -14.83 17.44
N ALA A 94 -17.92 -15.66 17.39
CA ALA A 94 -17.85 -17.11 17.63
C ALA A 94 -18.02 -17.88 16.32
N GLY A 95 -17.24 -18.94 16.12
CA GLY A 95 -17.23 -19.73 14.90
C GLY A 95 -16.02 -20.68 14.84
N PRO A 96 -15.67 -21.23 13.67
CA PRO A 96 -14.40 -21.94 13.47
C PRO A 96 -13.22 -20.99 13.72
N ASP A 97 -12.11 -21.52 14.24
CA ASP A 97 -10.91 -20.74 14.54
C ASP A 97 -10.10 -20.35 13.29
N HIS A 98 -10.55 -20.78 12.11
CA HIS A 98 -9.89 -20.72 10.80
C HIS A 98 -10.88 -20.28 9.72
N ILE A 99 -10.40 -19.92 8.54
CA ILE A 99 -11.23 -19.70 7.35
C ILE A 99 -11.61 -21.06 6.74
N PRO A 100 -12.91 -21.43 6.64
CA PRO A 100 -13.34 -22.65 5.97
C PRO A 100 -12.96 -22.70 4.48
N ASP A 101 -12.76 -23.91 3.96
CA ASP A 101 -12.53 -24.16 2.52
C ASP A 101 -13.77 -23.82 1.67
N GLY A 102 -13.58 -23.52 0.39
CA GLY A 102 -14.68 -23.37 -0.57
C GLY A 102 -15.35 -21.99 -0.61
N ALA A 103 -14.64 -20.95 -0.15
CA ALA A 103 -15.04 -19.57 -0.39
C ALA A 103 -14.94 -19.24 -1.89
N ILE A 104 -16.01 -18.67 -2.48
CA ILE A 104 -16.10 -18.36 -3.91
C ILE A 104 -15.53 -16.99 -4.27
N SER A 105 -15.35 -16.11 -3.27
CA SER A 105 -14.64 -14.85 -3.42
C SER A 105 -14.06 -14.39 -2.09
N VAL A 106 -13.04 -13.54 -2.14
CA VAL A 106 -12.56 -12.76 -0.99
C VAL A 106 -12.39 -11.29 -1.39
N ARG A 107 -12.87 -10.38 -0.54
CA ARG A 107 -12.76 -8.93 -0.75
C ARG A 107 -11.88 -8.30 0.33
N LEU A 108 -11.01 -7.37 -0.07
CA LEU A 108 -10.21 -6.58 0.85
C LEU A 108 -10.99 -5.34 1.29
N CYS A 109 -11.11 -5.16 2.60
CA CYS A 109 -11.94 -4.15 3.24
C CYS A 109 -11.17 -3.41 4.34
N ARG A 110 -11.66 -2.24 4.74
CA ARG A 110 -11.06 -1.44 5.81
C ARG A 110 -11.21 -2.15 7.16
N GLY A 111 -10.14 -2.24 7.93
CA GLY A 111 -10.14 -2.71 9.32
C GLY A 111 -10.14 -1.57 10.33
N PHE A 112 -9.85 -1.90 11.58
CA PHE A 112 -9.58 -0.91 12.62
C PHE A 112 -8.20 -0.26 12.42
N GLY A 113 -8.00 0.93 12.99
CA GLY A 113 -6.75 1.69 12.87
C GLY A 113 -6.73 2.66 11.68
N GLY A 114 -5.56 2.84 11.08
CA GLY A 114 -5.32 3.78 9.99
C GLY A 114 -5.98 3.37 8.67
N ALA A 115 -6.35 4.36 7.86
CA ALA A 115 -7.03 4.14 6.59
C ALA A 115 -6.08 3.60 5.50
N ILE A 116 -6.37 2.40 5.02
CA ILE A 116 -5.86 1.84 3.77
C ILE A 116 -6.72 2.27 2.58
N GLU A 117 -6.15 2.20 1.37
CA GLU A 117 -6.95 2.15 0.15
C GLU A 117 -7.47 0.72 -0.10
N VAL A 118 -8.74 0.58 -0.46
CA VAL A 118 -9.40 -0.72 -0.67
C VAL A 118 -9.86 -0.83 -2.13
N PRO A 119 -9.64 -1.96 -2.82
CA PRO A 119 -10.18 -2.19 -4.15
C PRO A 119 -11.71 -2.30 -4.15
N ASP A 120 -12.31 -1.92 -5.27
CA ASP A 120 -13.73 -2.15 -5.51
C ASP A 120 -14.03 -3.59 -5.96
N ASP A 121 -13.08 -4.26 -6.60
CA ASP A 121 -13.17 -5.65 -7.06
C ASP A 121 -12.77 -6.67 -5.98
N ALA A 122 -13.39 -7.84 -6.06
CA ALA A 122 -13.05 -9.00 -5.23
C ALA A 122 -12.10 -9.95 -5.99
N LEU A 123 -11.28 -10.66 -5.23
CA LEU A 123 -10.55 -11.81 -5.74
C LEU A 123 -11.50 -13.00 -5.86
N VAL A 124 -11.62 -13.56 -7.07
CA VAL A 124 -12.45 -14.74 -7.39
C VAL A 124 -11.60 -15.93 -7.89
N SER A 125 -10.30 -15.72 -8.13
CA SER A 125 -9.35 -16.78 -8.47
C SER A 125 -8.28 -16.94 -7.38
N GLY A 126 -8.01 -18.16 -6.92
CA GLY A 126 -6.99 -18.42 -5.89
C GLY A 126 -7.45 -18.06 -4.46
N VAL A 127 -8.76 -18.01 -4.22
CA VAL A 127 -9.34 -17.65 -2.91
C VAL A 127 -8.86 -18.58 -1.78
N ASP A 128 -8.80 -19.89 -2.05
CA ASP A 128 -8.30 -20.90 -1.10
C ASP A 128 -6.82 -20.67 -0.71
N GLU A 129 -6.02 -20.02 -1.56
CA GLU A 129 -4.64 -19.66 -1.22
C GLU A 129 -4.56 -18.56 -0.15
N ILE A 130 -5.55 -17.65 -0.12
CA ILE A 130 -5.65 -16.63 0.93
C ILE A 130 -6.13 -17.27 2.23
N ALA A 131 -7.10 -18.19 2.16
CA ALA A 131 -7.52 -18.99 3.31
C ALA A 131 -6.34 -19.79 3.89
N ALA A 132 -5.58 -20.50 3.05
CA ALA A 132 -4.36 -21.21 3.45
C ALA A 132 -3.28 -20.28 4.03
N ALA A 133 -3.08 -19.09 3.45
CA ALA A 133 -2.13 -18.10 3.95
C ALA A 133 -2.50 -17.50 5.31
N ILE A 134 -3.79 -17.51 5.70
CA ILE A 134 -4.26 -17.15 7.05
C ILE A 134 -4.16 -18.34 7.99
N ASN A 135 -4.68 -19.49 7.57
CA ASN A 135 -4.80 -20.69 8.40
C ASN A 135 -3.43 -21.28 8.77
N GLY A 136 -2.42 -21.10 7.91
CA GLY A 136 -1.03 -21.49 8.14
C GLY A 136 -0.20 -20.53 9.01
N LEU A 137 -0.76 -19.40 9.48
CA LEU A 137 -0.03 -18.49 10.37
C LEU A 137 0.15 -19.11 11.78
N ALA A 138 1.28 -18.81 12.42
CA ALA A 138 1.57 -19.31 13.75
C ALA A 138 0.74 -18.58 14.82
N ALA A 139 0.25 -19.32 15.82
CA ALA A 139 -0.31 -18.72 17.04
C ALA A 139 0.76 -17.89 17.79
N PRO A 140 0.37 -16.80 18.49
CA PRO A 140 1.29 -16.01 19.29
C PRO A 140 1.93 -16.84 20.41
N GLY A 141 3.22 -16.64 20.65
CA GLY A 141 3.91 -17.22 21.80
C GLY A 141 3.49 -16.57 23.12
N PRO A 142 3.73 -17.22 24.28
CA PRO A 142 3.26 -16.73 25.59
C PRO A 142 3.96 -15.45 26.10
N ASN A 143 4.94 -14.90 25.37
CA ASN A 143 5.73 -13.73 25.77
C ASN A 143 6.10 -12.84 24.56
N VAL A 144 5.20 -12.65 23.60
CA VAL A 144 5.46 -11.74 22.46
C VAL A 144 5.30 -10.28 22.92
N LEU A 145 6.30 -9.45 22.64
CA LEU A 145 6.29 -8.02 22.96
C LEU A 145 6.10 -7.21 21.67
N CYS A 146 4.96 -6.54 21.55
CA CYS A 146 4.63 -5.65 20.43
C CYS A 146 5.19 -4.23 20.65
N THR A 147 5.39 -3.47 19.58
CA THR A 147 5.36 -2.00 19.72
C THR A 147 3.92 -1.55 19.95
N GLY A 148 3.74 -0.47 20.74
CA GLY A 148 2.43 0.17 20.94
C GLY A 148 2.04 1.14 19.83
N GLU A 149 2.61 0.97 18.64
CA GLU A 149 2.42 1.83 17.49
C GLU A 149 1.11 1.45 16.79
N LEU A 150 0.21 2.42 16.58
CA LEU A 150 -0.98 2.24 15.78
C LEU A 150 -0.66 2.51 14.30
N GLY A 151 -1.25 1.74 13.40
CA GLY A 151 -1.06 1.87 11.96
C GLY A 151 -2.27 1.34 11.19
N PRO A 152 -2.13 1.03 9.89
CA PRO A 152 -3.24 0.54 9.07
C PRO A 152 -3.69 -0.88 9.47
N GLY A 153 -5.00 -1.10 9.41
CA GLY A 153 -5.62 -2.43 9.56
C GLY A 153 -6.65 -2.70 8.46
N TYR A 154 -6.91 -3.98 8.22
CA TYR A 154 -7.68 -4.48 7.09
C TYR A 154 -8.60 -5.62 7.50
N GLN A 155 -9.53 -5.97 6.61
CA GLN A 155 -10.35 -7.17 6.71
C GLN A 155 -10.35 -7.92 5.37
N LEU A 156 -10.22 -9.24 5.42
CA LEU A 156 -10.45 -10.13 4.29
C LEU A 156 -11.80 -10.79 4.52
N VAL A 157 -12.78 -10.39 3.71
CA VAL A 157 -14.17 -10.86 3.78
C VAL A 157 -14.36 -11.95 2.73
N PHE A 158 -14.40 -13.20 3.18
CA PHE A 158 -14.67 -14.37 2.35
C PHE A 158 -16.18 -14.55 2.21
N ALA A 159 -16.67 -14.82 1.00
CA ALA A 159 -18.07 -15.13 0.73
C ALA A 159 -18.22 -16.53 0.14
N TYR A 160 -19.27 -17.25 0.55
CA TYR A 160 -19.54 -18.64 0.20
C TYR A 160 -20.80 -18.78 -0.66
N ALA A 161 -20.92 -19.91 -1.36
CA ALA A 161 -22.00 -20.15 -2.32
C ALA A 161 -23.42 -20.24 -1.69
N ASP A 162 -23.52 -20.40 -0.37
CA ASP A 162 -24.78 -20.35 0.39
C ASP A 162 -25.17 -18.93 0.85
N GLY A 163 -24.34 -17.92 0.52
CA GLY A 163 -24.53 -16.53 0.93
C GLY A 163 -23.98 -16.19 2.32
N THR A 164 -23.34 -17.12 3.02
CA THR A 164 -22.62 -16.83 4.27
C THR A 164 -21.29 -16.12 4.00
N THR A 165 -20.72 -15.52 5.06
CA THR A 165 -19.40 -14.90 5.02
C THR A 165 -18.57 -15.24 6.24
N GLN A 166 -17.26 -15.31 6.06
CA GLN A 166 -16.28 -15.35 7.15
C GLN A 166 -15.31 -14.17 6.99
N VAL A 167 -14.96 -13.53 8.11
CA VAL A 167 -14.01 -12.42 8.14
C VAL A 167 -12.73 -12.84 8.85
N ALA A 168 -11.58 -12.49 8.28
CA ALA A 168 -10.33 -12.32 9.01
C ALA A 168 -10.02 -10.82 9.13
N ALA A 169 -9.73 -10.32 10.32
CA ALA A 169 -9.17 -8.97 10.50
C ALA A 169 -7.66 -9.07 10.66
N GLY A 170 -6.90 -8.21 9.96
CA GLY A 170 -5.45 -8.15 10.04
C GLY A 170 -4.95 -6.75 10.37
N GLU A 171 -3.92 -6.65 11.20
CA GLU A 171 -3.32 -5.39 11.61
C GLU A 171 -1.88 -5.33 11.07
N LEU A 172 -1.48 -4.24 10.41
CA LEU A 172 -0.13 -4.09 9.83
C LEU A 172 0.87 -3.43 10.80
N TYR A 173 0.47 -3.30 12.06
CA TYR A 173 1.20 -2.62 13.14
C TYR A 173 1.36 -3.51 14.38
N GLY A 174 2.16 -3.07 15.37
CA GLY A 174 2.44 -3.83 16.58
C GLY A 174 3.02 -5.23 16.30
N CYS A 175 2.39 -6.27 16.84
CA CYS A 175 2.76 -7.67 16.58
C CYS A 175 2.27 -8.21 15.22
N ARG A 176 1.52 -7.41 14.46
CA ARG A 176 0.85 -7.77 13.20
C ARG A 176 -0.06 -9.01 13.28
N PRO A 177 -1.03 -9.01 14.21
CA PRO A 177 -1.98 -10.10 14.35
C PRO A 177 -2.94 -10.22 13.15
N VAL A 178 -3.39 -11.45 12.92
CA VAL A 178 -4.60 -11.79 12.16
C VAL A 178 -5.55 -12.52 13.09
N VAL A 179 -6.80 -12.08 13.17
CA VAL A 179 -7.83 -12.68 14.02
C VAL A 179 -8.96 -13.27 13.19
N VAL A 180 -9.35 -14.50 13.53
CA VAL A 180 -10.54 -15.19 13.04
C VAL A 180 -11.30 -15.74 14.25
N ASN A 181 -12.54 -15.28 14.46
CA ASN A 181 -13.46 -15.75 15.50
C ASN A 181 -12.80 -15.98 16.88
N GLY A 182 -12.26 -14.90 17.45
CA GLY A 182 -11.56 -14.89 18.75
C GLY A 182 -10.14 -15.47 18.74
N THR A 183 -9.71 -16.14 17.67
CA THR A 183 -8.41 -16.81 17.58
C THR A 183 -7.39 -15.94 16.84
N GLU A 184 -6.34 -15.51 17.55
CA GLU A 184 -5.26 -14.69 17.03
C GLU A 184 -4.08 -15.55 16.51
N ARG A 185 -3.50 -15.14 15.39
CA ARG A 185 -2.26 -15.65 14.77
C ARG A 185 -1.38 -14.46 14.38
N LEU A 186 -0.08 -14.67 14.16
CA LEU A 186 0.86 -13.59 13.82
C LEU A 186 1.34 -13.68 12.37
N GLY A 187 1.47 -12.52 11.70
CA GLY A 187 2.05 -12.40 10.36
C GLY A 187 1.14 -11.78 9.31
N ALA A 188 0.36 -10.75 9.66
CA ALA A 188 -0.64 -10.13 8.79
C ALA A 188 -0.13 -9.62 7.43
N ASP A 189 1.17 -9.37 7.26
CA ASP A 189 1.78 -9.09 5.95
C ASP A 189 1.54 -10.19 4.91
N ALA A 190 1.53 -11.46 5.32
CA ALA A 190 1.56 -12.59 4.40
C ALA A 190 0.26 -12.76 3.60
N PRO A 191 -0.94 -12.90 4.22
CA PRO A 191 -2.19 -12.96 3.46
C PRO A 191 -2.54 -11.63 2.78
N TRP A 192 -2.14 -10.48 3.35
CA TRP A 192 -2.26 -9.17 2.71
C TRP A 192 -1.49 -9.10 1.38
N LYS A 193 -0.20 -9.46 1.38
CA LYS A 193 0.63 -9.48 0.16
C LYS A 193 0.17 -10.54 -0.82
N ARG A 194 -0.27 -11.73 -0.36
CA ARG A 194 -0.84 -12.76 -1.25
C ARG A 194 -2.13 -12.27 -1.93
N PHE A 195 -3.01 -11.56 -1.22
CA PHE A 195 -4.21 -10.97 -1.82
C PHE A 195 -3.85 -9.98 -2.93
N ILE A 196 -2.93 -9.06 -2.65
CA ILE A 196 -2.45 -8.05 -3.60
C ILE A 196 -1.86 -8.71 -4.85
N ASP A 197 -0.98 -9.71 -4.68
CA ASP A 197 -0.34 -10.39 -5.81
C ASP A 197 -1.34 -11.20 -6.65
N LEU A 198 -2.29 -11.90 -6.02
CA LEU A 198 -3.32 -12.64 -6.73
C LEU A 198 -4.33 -11.72 -7.44
N LEU A 199 -4.69 -10.57 -6.86
CA LEU A 199 -5.59 -9.62 -7.52
C LEU A 199 -4.90 -8.90 -8.70
N ARG A 200 -3.60 -8.58 -8.58
CA ARG A 200 -2.77 -8.16 -9.73
C ARG A 200 -2.74 -9.22 -10.83
N ALA A 201 -2.60 -10.50 -10.48
CA ALA A 201 -2.62 -11.60 -11.46
C ALA A 201 -4.00 -11.72 -12.14
N GLN A 202 -5.10 -11.67 -11.38
CA GLN A 202 -6.47 -11.71 -11.90
C GLN A 202 -6.73 -10.55 -12.88
N ARG A 203 -6.32 -9.33 -12.53
CA ARG A 203 -6.46 -8.14 -13.37
C ARG A 203 -5.59 -8.16 -14.63
N SER A 204 -4.44 -8.84 -14.61
CA SER A 204 -3.47 -8.83 -15.72
C SER A 204 -4.00 -9.40 -17.05
N GLY A 205 -5.02 -10.26 -17.01
CA GLY A 205 -5.69 -10.81 -18.20
C GLY A 205 -7.08 -10.20 -18.50
N ALA A 206 -7.51 -9.17 -17.76
CA ALA A 206 -8.87 -8.65 -17.79
C ALA A 206 -8.93 -7.21 -18.33
N THR A 207 -10.11 -6.81 -18.84
CA THR A 207 -10.38 -5.43 -19.23
C THR A 207 -10.80 -4.62 -18.00
N PRO A 208 -10.17 -3.46 -17.70
CA PRO A 208 -10.56 -2.64 -16.56
C PRO A 208 -12.00 -2.09 -16.70
N PRO A 209 -12.76 -1.96 -15.61
CA PRO A 209 -14.19 -1.63 -15.67
C PRO A 209 -14.49 -0.13 -15.85
N ALA A 210 -13.52 0.75 -15.59
CA ALA A 210 -13.78 2.17 -15.42
C ALA A 210 -13.03 3.05 -16.44
N THR A 211 -13.79 3.85 -17.21
CA THR A 211 -13.27 5.08 -17.80
C THR A 211 -13.37 6.19 -16.75
N LEU A 212 -12.28 6.39 -16.00
CA LEU A 212 -12.20 7.48 -15.03
C LEU A 212 -11.91 8.81 -15.74
N ASP A 213 -12.41 9.90 -15.17
CA ASP A 213 -12.04 11.26 -15.56
C ASP A 213 -11.35 11.98 -14.38
N HIS A 214 -10.88 13.20 -14.64
CA HIS A 214 -10.19 13.99 -13.61
C HIS A 214 -11.14 14.49 -12.51
N THR A 215 -12.47 14.53 -12.71
CA THR A 215 -13.41 15.05 -11.69
C THR A 215 -13.44 14.20 -10.42
N ALA A 216 -13.10 12.91 -10.52
CA ALA A 216 -12.94 12.01 -9.38
C ALA A 216 -11.73 12.31 -8.47
N ILE A 217 -10.78 13.15 -8.91
CA ILE A 217 -9.49 13.35 -8.22
C ILE A 217 -9.63 14.39 -7.09
N ASP A 218 -9.96 13.89 -5.90
CA ASP A 218 -9.90 14.63 -4.63
C ASP A 218 -8.44 14.79 -4.17
N CYS A 219 -7.99 16.03 -3.93
CA CYS A 219 -6.65 16.33 -3.41
C CYS A 219 -6.54 16.25 -1.87
N ASP A 220 -7.63 16.55 -1.16
CA ASP A 220 -7.69 16.71 0.30
C ASP A 220 -7.46 15.37 1.02
N GLN A 221 -7.79 14.26 0.36
CA GLN A 221 -7.59 12.91 0.87
C GLN A 221 -6.12 12.46 0.80
N ALA A 222 -5.28 13.12 1.58
CA ALA A 222 -3.92 12.67 1.89
C ALA A 222 -3.93 11.48 2.88
N GLY A 223 -2.92 10.62 2.77
CA GLY A 223 -2.50 9.72 3.87
C GLY A 223 -3.02 8.29 3.79
N ARG A 224 -3.86 7.96 2.80
CA ARG A 224 -4.17 6.56 2.48
C ARG A 224 -2.94 5.89 1.87
N VAL A 225 -2.53 4.74 2.41
CA VAL A 225 -1.46 3.92 1.82
C VAL A 225 -2.01 3.26 0.54
N PRO A 226 -1.39 3.48 -0.65
CA PRO A 226 -1.77 2.76 -1.86
C PRO A 226 -1.48 1.26 -1.70
N THR A 227 -2.43 0.41 -2.06
CA THR A 227 -2.35 -1.03 -1.73
C THR A 227 -2.10 -1.91 -2.94
N LEU A 228 -2.46 -1.47 -4.15
CA LEU A 228 -2.55 -2.34 -5.32
C LEU A 228 -2.03 -1.72 -6.61
N GLY A 229 -2.55 -0.57 -7.01
CA GLY A 229 -2.05 0.17 -8.16
C GLY A 229 -0.64 0.74 -7.94
N ARG A 230 0.11 0.94 -9.03
CA ARG A 230 1.44 1.55 -9.02
C ARG A 230 1.44 2.95 -9.67
N PRO A 231 2.42 3.82 -9.35
CA PRO A 231 2.61 5.10 -10.06
C PRO A 231 2.67 4.98 -11.59
N GLN A 232 3.31 3.92 -12.09
CA GLN A 232 3.44 3.65 -13.53
C GLN A 232 2.15 3.13 -14.19
N GLU A 233 1.08 2.92 -13.41
CA GLU A 233 -0.21 2.39 -13.85
C GLU A 233 -1.32 3.47 -13.84
N LEU A 234 -0.98 4.74 -13.56
CA LEU A 234 -1.90 5.88 -13.59
C LEU A 234 -2.55 6.07 -14.98
N ALA A 235 -3.89 6.14 -15.00
CA ALA A 235 -4.68 6.43 -16.20
C ALA A 235 -5.15 7.91 -16.24
N VAL A 236 -5.43 8.50 -15.08
CA VAL A 236 -5.75 9.93 -14.90
C VAL A 236 -5.05 10.46 -13.65
N ALA A 237 -4.60 11.72 -13.70
CA ALA A 237 -3.87 12.35 -12.60
C ALA A 237 -4.07 13.88 -12.53
N ALA A 238 -3.79 14.45 -11.37
CA ALA A 238 -3.70 15.89 -11.11
C ALA A 238 -2.46 16.19 -10.25
N ILE A 239 -1.87 17.37 -10.44
CA ILE A 239 -0.95 17.97 -9.47
C ILE A 239 -1.80 18.64 -8.39
N CYS A 240 -1.59 18.23 -7.14
CA CYS A 240 -2.18 18.82 -5.94
C CYS A 240 -1.10 19.60 -5.18
N VAL A 241 -1.38 20.84 -4.83
CA VAL A 241 -0.47 21.75 -4.13
C VAL A 241 -1.22 22.43 -2.99
N GLU A 242 -0.70 22.37 -1.76
CA GLU A 242 -1.32 23.10 -0.66
C GLU A 242 -1.15 24.62 -0.89
N ASP A 243 -2.25 25.39 -0.81
CA ASP A 243 -2.26 26.85 -0.97
C ASP A 243 -1.24 27.47 -0.01
N THR A 244 -1.51 27.33 1.28
CA THR A 244 -0.66 27.79 2.37
C THR A 244 -0.33 26.62 3.31
N LEU A 245 0.87 26.62 3.87
CA LEU A 245 1.41 25.45 4.57
C LEU A 245 0.61 25.12 5.85
N ASN A 246 0.14 23.88 5.96
CA ASN A 246 -0.77 23.39 6.99
C ASN A 246 -2.14 24.13 7.03
N SER A 247 -2.62 24.61 5.88
CA SER A 247 -3.98 25.14 5.73
C SER A 247 -5.02 24.05 5.53
N GLY A 248 -4.62 22.89 5.00
CA GLY A 248 -5.55 21.85 4.54
C GLY A 248 -6.30 22.22 3.26
N VAL A 249 -6.03 23.38 2.64
CA VAL A 249 -6.65 23.83 1.38
C VAL A 249 -5.75 23.42 0.22
N TRP A 250 -6.23 22.50 -0.61
CA TRP A 250 -5.48 22.02 -1.77
C TRP A 250 -5.95 22.69 -3.07
N LEU A 251 -4.99 23.25 -3.77
CA LEU A 251 -5.13 23.73 -5.14
C LEU A 251 -4.74 22.62 -6.11
N ARG A 252 -5.27 22.67 -7.34
CA ARG A 252 -5.20 21.54 -8.29
C ARG A 252 -5.00 22.01 -9.74
N ALA A 253 -4.14 21.33 -10.47
CA ALA A 253 -4.03 21.40 -11.93
C ALA A 253 -4.08 19.98 -12.54
N ASP A 254 -4.82 19.80 -13.63
CA ASP A 254 -5.03 18.48 -14.25
C ASP A 254 -3.89 18.12 -15.20
N ILE A 255 -3.34 16.91 -15.06
CA ILE A 255 -2.24 16.45 -15.91
C ILE A 255 -2.84 15.96 -17.23
N SER A 256 -2.56 16.62 -18.35
CA SER A 256 -3.08 16.18 -19.65
C SER A 256 -2.59 14.77 -19.99
N SER A 257 -3.32 14.02 -20.82
CA SER A 257 -2.92 12.66 -21.20
C SER A 257 -1.57 12.61 -21.93
N ALA A 258 -1.16 13.69 -22.60
CA ALA A 258 0.15 13.84 -23.20
C ALA A 258 1.24 14.07 -22.13
N ASP A 259 1.01 15.00 -21.20
CA ASP A 259 1.92 15.23 -20.07
C ASP A 259 2.10 13.96 -19.24
N LEU A 260 1.01 13.27 -18.91
CA LEU A 260 1.01 12.06 -18.11
C LEU A 260 1.81 10.94 -18.79
N ALA A 261 1.71 10.77 -20.11
CA ALA A 261 2.53 9.82 -20.86
C ALA A 261 4.03 10.13 -20.77
N THR A 262 4.42 11.41 -20.80
CA THR A 262 5.81 11.84 -20.56
C THR A 262 6.23 11.57 -19.11
N LEU A 263 5.42 11.94 -18.11
CA LEU A 263 5.74 11.69 -16.69
C LEU A 263 5.88 10.20 -16.35
N LEU A 264 5.04 9.33 -16.95
CA LEU A 264 5.10 7.88 -16.79
C LEU A 264 6.35 7.29 -17.44
N THR A 265 6.73 7.78 -18.62
CA THR A 265 7.96 7.38 -19.31
C THR A 265 9.20 7.79 -18.51
N ASP A 266 9.19 9.00 -17.94
CA ASP A 266 10.27 9.51 -17.09
C ASP A 266 10.35 8.74 -15.75
N MET A 267 9.22 8.44 -15.10
CA MET A 267 9.17 7.57 -13.92
C MET A 267 9.75 6.18 -14.19
N ALA A 268 9.49 5.58 -15.35
CA ALA A 268 10.02 4.28 -15.73
C ALA A 268 11.54 4.30 -15.97
N ALA A 269 12.11 5.45 -16.34
CA ALA A 269 13.54 5.62 -16.59
C ALA A 269 14.34 6.09 -15.36
N ASN A 270 13.76 6.96 -14.52
CA ASN A 270 14.46 7.74 -13.49
C ASN A 270 14.01 7.42 -12.05
N THR A 271 13.37 6.27 -11.81
CA THR A 271 13.08 5.77 -10.45
C THR A 271 14.21 4.89 -9.93
N GLU A 272 14.85 5.32 -8.84
CA GLU A 272 15.85 4.55 -8.10
C GLU A 272 15.18 3.78 -6.95
N ARG A 273 15.27 2.44 -6.98
CA ARG A 273 14.76 1.57 -5.90
C ARG A 273 15.71 1.59 -4.70
N ASN A 274 15.18 1.48 -3.49
CA ASN A 274 15.96 1.48 -2.23
C ASN A 274 16.85 2.73 -2.06
N ALA A 275 16.47 3.87 -2.64
CA ALA A 275 17.28 5.11 -2.67
C ALA A 275 17.53 5.77 -1.29
N ALA A 276 16.92 5.20 -0.24
CA ALA A 276 16.80 5.69 1.13
C ALA A 276 16.03 7.01 1.27
N TYR A 277 15.11 7.05 2.22
CA TYR A 277 14.37 8.27 2.54
C TYR A 277 15.29 9.29 3.23
N VAL A 278 15.27 10.53 2.75
CA VAL A 278 15.84 11.68 3.47
C VAL A 278 14.71 12.31 4.26
N ASP A 279 14.83 12.29 5.59
CA ASP A 279 13.90 12.95 6.51
C ASP A 279 14.22 14.45 6.56
N CYS A 280 13.21 15.31 6.40
CA CYS A 280 13.37 16.74 6.18
C CYS A 280 12.06 17.53 6.39
N ASP A 281 12.18 18.85 6.51
CA ASP A 281 11.10 19.78 6.85
C ASP A 281 9.93 19.74 5.83
N PRO A 282 8.68 19.42 6.25
CA PRO A 282 7.54 19.30 5.36
C PRO A 282 7.03 20.67 4.90
N GLY A 283 7.74 21.28 3.94
CA GLY A 283 7.30 22.48 3.24
C GLY A 283 6.10 22.23 2.29
N ARG A 284 5.72 23.24 1.50
CA ARG A 284 4.64 23.13 0.48
C ARG A 284 5.09 22.28 -0.72
N LEU A 285 5.18 20.97 -0.50
CA LEU A 285 5.64 19.97 -1.44
C LEU A 285 4.47 19.48 -2.32
N PRO A 286 4.60 19.47 -3.66
CA PRO A 286 3.53 19.03 -4.55
C PRO A 286 3.31 17.52 -4.46
N ARG A 287 2.09 17.09 -4.78
CA ARG A 287 1.69 15.68 -4.87
C ARG A 287 1.11 15.41 -6.26
N ILE A 288 1.44 14.27 -6.85
CA ILE A 288 0.70 13.76 -8.01
C ILE A 288 -0.31 12.76 -7.47
N VAL A 289 -1.59 13.10 -7.61
CA VAL A 289 -2.71 12.29 -7.14
C VAL A 289 -3.52 11.84 -8.34
N GLY A 290 -3.90 10.57 -8.38
CA GLY A 290 -4.63 10.03 -9.52
C GLY A 290 -5.12 8.62 -9.28
N PHE A 291 -5.57 7.97 -10.36
CA PHE A 291 -6.11 6.61 -10.31
C PHE A 291 -5.54 5.74 -11.44
N THR A 292 -5.41 4.45 -11.18
CA THR A 292 -5.21 3.44 -12.24
C THR A 292 -6.47 3.26 -13.07
N SER A 293 -6.37 2.56 -14.20
CA SER A 293 -7.55 2.13 -14.99
C SER A 293 -8.51 1.21 -14.21
N TRP A 294 -8.08 0.65 -13.08
CA TRP A 294 -8.89 -0.18 -12.18
C TRP A 294 -9.55 0.60 -11.04
N GLY A 295 -9.30 1.91 -10.90
CA GLY A 295 -9.83 2.73 -9.80
C GLY A 295 -8.94 2.79 -8.56
N ASP A 296 -7.77 2.15 -8.55
CA ASP A 296 -6.87 2.24 -7.38
C ASP A 296 -6.26 3.65 -7.30
N ARG A 297 -6.44 4.34 -6.17
CA ARG A 297 -5.85 5.65 -5.93
C ARG A 297 -4.34 5.57 -5.71
N ILE A 298 -3.62 6.50 -6.32
CA ILE A 298 -2.18 6.73 -6.14
C ILE A 298 -1.97 8.13 -5.52
N ASP A 299 -1.03 8.25 -4.59
CA ASP A 299 -0.62 9.49 -3.92
C ASP A 299 0.92 9.61 -3.94
N ILE A 300 1.49 10.04 -5.08
CA ILE A 300 2.94 10.23 -5.24
C ILE A 300 3.32 11.57 -4.59
N ARG A 301 4.25 11.56 -3.64
CA ARG A 301 4.60 12.74 -2.85
C ARG A 301 5.98 13.26 -3.21
N ALA A 302 6.13 14.56 -3.46
CA ALA A 302 7.46 15.14 -3.47
C ALA A 302 8.11 15.00 -2.09
N GLY A 303 9.34 14.50 -2.05
CA GLY A 303 10.25 14.62 -0.91
C GLY A 303 10.92 15.99 -0.92
N CYS A 304 11.42 16.43 0.23
CA CYS A 304 12.06 17.73 0.34
C CYS A 304 13.48 17.72 -0.26
N GLY A 305 13.77 18.71 -1.09
CA GLY A 305 15.02 18.86 -1.83
C GLY A 305 15.00 18.24 -3.23
N ASN A 306 15.58 18.96 -4.19
CA ASN A 306 15.89 18.49 -5.55
C ASN A 306 14.72 17.93 -6.38
N GLY A 307 13.46 18.25 -6.06
CA GLY A 307 12.29 17.86 -6.86
C GLY A 307 12.03 16.34 -6.91
N ARG A 308 12.52 15.57 -5.93
CA ARG A 308 12.38 14.11 -5.89
C ARG A 308 10.98 13.69 -5.42
N PHE A 309 10.51 12.53 -5.86
CA PHE A 309 9.18 12.00 -5.54
C PHE A 309 9.26 10.57 -5.00
N ALA A 310 8.61 10.29 -3.87
CA ALA A 310 8.46 8.95 -3.34
C ALA A 310 7.38 8.19 -4.14
N THR A 311 7.76 7.08 -4.76
CA THR A 311 6.91 6.29 -5.69
C THR A 311 6.47 4.95 -5.10
N ASP A 312 7.28 4.30 -4.27
CA ASP A 312 6.89 3.06 -3.56
C ASP A 312 7.42 3.10 -2.11
N PRO A 313 6.55 3.02 -1.08
CA PRO A 313 6.99 3.02 0.31
C PRO A 313 7.60 1.68 0.76
N ASP A 314 7.26 0.56 0.11
CA ASP A 314 7.62 -0.81 0.52
C ASP A 314 9.07 -1.16 0.12
N ASP A 315 9.54 -0.71 -1.07
CA ASP A 315 10.94 -0.83 -1.51
C ASP A 315 11.72 0.49 -1.52
N HIS A 316 11.13 1.54 -0.96
CA HIS A 316 11.67 2.91 -0.88
C HIS A 316 12.13 3.45 -2.24
N SER A 317 11.32 3.25 -3.28
CA SER A 317 11.56 3.82 -4.61
C SER A 317 11.38 5.33 -4.63
N VAL A 318 12.37 6.03 -5.19
CA VAL A 318 12.38 7.48 -5.36
C VAL A 318 12.61 7.83 -6.82
N TRP A 319 11.66 8.52 -7.42
CA TRP A 319 11.78 9.14 -8.73
C TRP A 319 12.53 10.47 -8.63
N SER A 320 13.49 10.69 -9.53
CA SER A 320 14.14 11.99 -9.74
C SER A 320 13.77 12.48 -11.16
N PRO A 321 12.77 13.37 -11.33
CA PRO A 321 12.29 13.80 -12.64
C PRO A 321 13.40 14.30 -13.56
N GLY A 322 13.40 13.84 -14.82
CA GLY A 322 14.22 14.39 -15.87
C GLY A 322 13.81 15.82 -16.25
N PRO A 323 14.61 16.56 -17.03
CA PRO A 323 14.37 17.99 -17.30
C PRO A 323 13.00 18.32 -17.92
N GLU A 324 12.47 17.42 -18.76
CA GLU A 324 11.15 17.58 -19.38
C GLU A 324 10.02 17.34 -18.37
N ALA A 325 10.10 16.25 -17.59
CA ALA A 325 9.14 15.96 -16.53
C ALA A 325 9.14 17.03 -15.42
N ALA A 326 10.32 17.55 -15.05
CA ALA A 326 10.44 18.67 -14.13
C ALA A 326 9.75 19.93 -14.67
N ALA A 327 9.94 20.28 -15.96
CA ALA A 327 9.28 21.42 -16.59
C ALA A 327 7.74 21.27 -16.67
N ILE A 328 7.25 20.04 -16.87
CA ILE A 328 5.80 19.73 -16.79
C ILE A 328 5.29 19.94 -15.36
N ILE A 329 6.00 19.43 -14.34
CA ILE A 329 5.61 19.58 -12.93
C ILE A 329 5.63 21.06 -12.51
N ASP A 330 6.69 21.81 -12.82
CA ASP A 330 6.82 23.23 -12.47
C ASP A 330 5.71 24.06 -13.14
N ARG A 331 5.36 23.76 -14.40
CA ARG A 331 4.23 24.38 -15.09
C ARG A 331 2.91 24.08 -14.37
N LEU A 332 2.60 22.82 -14.07
CA LEU A 332 1.36 22.42 -13.41
C LEU A 332 1.25 22.98 -11.98
N VAL A 333 2.37 23.07 -11.24
CA VAL A 333 2.45 23.73 -9.92
C VAL A 333 2.22 25.24 -10.03
N GLY A 334 2.56 25.86 -11.16
CA GLY A 334 2.22 27.24 -11.50
C GLY A 334 0.77 27.43 -11.96
N GLU A 335 0.19 26.47 -12.69
CA GLU A 335 -1.21 26.50 -13.13
C GLU A 335 -2.21 26.25 -12.00
N ALA A 336 -1.78 25.58 -10.93
CA ALA A 336 -2.59 25.38 -9.74
C ALA A 336 -2.71 26.62 -8.84
N ARG A 337 -1.84 27.64 -8.99
CA ARG A 337 -1.67 28.75 -8.01
C ARG A 337 -2.15 30.11 -8.51
#